data_AF-A0A2N0QGA7-F1
#
_entry.id   AF-A0A2N0QGA7-F1
#
_cell.length_a   1.000
_cell.length_b   1.000
_cell.length_c   1.000
_cell.angle_alpha   90.00
_cell.angle_beta   90.00
_cell.angle_gamma   90.00
#
_symmetry.space_group_name_H-M   'P 1'
#
loop_
_entity.id
_entity.type
_entity.pdbx_description
1 polymer ?
#
loop_
_entity_poly.entity_id
_entity_poly.type
_entity_poly.pdbx_seq_one_letter_code
_entity_poly.pdbx_strand_id
1 'polypeptide(L)'
;FERLKEGLAANANLENILFEDQLKVIEPKKDLSIEFHNNLNEYQRDAVAGAISAEDLYVIQGPPGTGKTTVISEICYQNSKAGLKTLIASQSNLAVDNALGRLLSNKDIRILRYGRTESIEEEGKKFIEENVADYWKAQTLQA
;
A
#
# COMPACT_ATOMS: atom_id res chain seq x y z
N PHE A 1 2.48 22.47 6.39
CA PHE A 1 2.53 23.35 5.21
C PHE A 1 3.53 24.48 5.38
N GLU A 2 3.58 25.20 6.52
CA GLU A 2 4.61 26.23 6.80
C GLU A 2 6.05 25.73 6.52
N ARG A 3 6.45 24.61 7.14
CA ARG A 3 7.77 24.00 6.90
C ARG A 3 8.07 23.63 5.44
N LEU A 4 7.03 23.33 4.65
CA LEU A 4 7.19 23.04 3.22
C LEU A 4 7.41 24.34 2.44
N LYS A 5 6.68 25.42 2.78
CA LYS A 5 6.87 26.76 2.23
C LYS A 5 8.22 27.38 2.61
N GLU A 6 8.76 27.00 3.76
CA GLU A 6 10.08 27.42 4.24
C GLU A 6 11.24 26.59 3.65
N GLY A 7 10.96 25.64 2.73
CA GLY A 7 11.98 24.76 2.13
C GLY A 7 12.55 23.71 3.08
N LEU A 8 11.95 23.50 4.25
CA LEU A 8 12.40 22.56 5.30
C LEU A 8 11.77 21.17 5.15
N ALA A 9 11.51 20.74 3.91
CA ALA A 9 11.06 19.39 3.65
C ALA A 9 12.19 18.39 3.93
N ALA A 10 11.87 17.25 4.55
CA ALA A 10 12.84 16.17 4.75
C ALA A 10 13.39 15.61 3.43
N ASN A 11 12.61 15.74 2.35
CA ASN A 11 13.04 15.47 0.98
C ASN A 11 13.22 16.80 0.25
N ALA A 12 14.45 17.14 -0.13
CA ALA A 12 14.79 18.39 -0.80
C ALA A 12 14.11 18.57 -2.17
N ASN A 13 13.63 17.48 -2.80
CA ASN A 13 12.94 17.52 -4.08
C ASN A 13 11.41 17.62 -3.95
N LEU A 14 10.87 17.66 -2.73
CA LEU A 14 9.41 17.61 -2.51
C LEU A 14 8.69 18.82 -3.12
N GLU A 15 9.32 20.00 -3.13
CA GLU A 15 8.77 21.20 -3.77
C GLU A 15 8.66 21.03 -5.28
N ASN A 16 9.72 20.57 -5.95
CA ASN A 16 9.71 20.29 -7.39
C ASN A 16 8.66 19.24 -7.76
N ILE A 17 8.56 18.16 -6.99
CA ILE A 17 7.55 17.11 -7.22
C ILE A 17 6.12 17.65 -7.15
N LEU A 18 5.84 18.59 -6.23
CA LEU A 18 4.49 19.12 -6.02
C LEU A 18 4.14 20.30 -6.94
N PHE A 19 5.14 21.03 -7.42
CA PHE A 19 4.95 22.33 -8.08
C PHE A 19 5.69 22.49 -9.42
N GLU A 20 6.31 21.44 -9.98
CA GLU A 20 6.84 21.51 -11.35
C GLU A 20 5.70 21.71 -12.38
N ASP A 21 5.81 22.77 -13.18
CA ASP A 21 4.83 23.20 -14.19
C ASP A 21 4.77 22.28 -15.44
N GLN A 22 5.68 21.31 -15.58
CA GLN A 22 5.72 20.41 -16.73
C GLN A 22 5.40 18.98 -16.34
N LEU A 23 4.11 18.64 -16.37
CA LEU A 23 3.67 17.25 -16.30
C LEU A 23 4.19 16.49 -17.52
N LYS A 24 5.17 15.61 -17.31
CA LYS A 24 5.51 14.58 -18.30
C LYS A 24 4.44 13.49 -18.19
N VAL A 25 3.53 13.45 -19.16
CA VAL A 25 2.60 12.33 -19.28
C VAL A 25 3.39 11.13 -19.79
N ILE A 26 3.81 10.26 -18.87
CA ILE A 26 4.44 8.99 -19.20
C ILE A 26 3.34 8.00 -19.57
N GLU A 27 3.39 7.44 -20.77
CA GLU A 27 2.47 6.36 -21.12
C GLU A 27 2.79 5.12 -20.27
N PRO A 28 1.79 4.54 -19.58
CA PRO A 28 2.03 3.39 -18.74
C PRO A 28 2.53 2.22 -19.59
N LYS A 29 3.57 1.53 -19.10
CA LYS A 29 4.05 0.30 -19.73
C LYS A 29 2.94 -0.74 -19.67
N LYS A 30 2.41 -1.13 -20.84
CA LYS A 30 1.25 -2.03 -20.99
C LYS A 30 1.59 -3.51 -20.89
N ASP A 31 2.86 -3.89 -21.03
CA ASP A 31 3.28 -5.30 -20.98
C ASP A 31 3.68 -5.70 -19.57
N LEU A 32 2.68 -5.98 -18.73
CA LEU A 32 2.86 -6.75 -17.50
C LEU A 32 1.98 -7.99 -17.57
N SER A 33 2.61 -9.17 -17.66
CA SER A 33 1.93 -10.45 -17.44
C SER A 33 1.67 -10.63 -15.95
N ILE A 34 0.61 -10.03 -15.45
CA ILE A 34 0.24 -10.08 -14.03
C ILE A 34 -0.52 -11.36 -13.73
N GLU A 35 0.06 -12.19 -12.87
CA GLU A 35 -0.64 -13.30 -12.23
C GLU A 35 -1.28 -12.80 -10.94
N PHE A 36 -2.61 -12.68 -10.95
CA PHE A 36 -3.38 -12.16 -9.82
C PHE A 36 -3.59 -13.22 -8.75
N HIS A 37 -3.36 -12.86 -7.48
CA HIS A 37 -3.61 -13.75 -6.35
C HIS A 37 -5.09 -13.84 -6.01
N ASN A 38 -5.80 -12.72 -6.05
CA ASN A 38 -7.23 -12.65 -5.77
C ASN A 38 -8.06 -12.88 -7.05
N ASN A 39 -9.28 -13.41 -6.88
CA ASN A 39 -10.24 -13.46 -7.96
C ASN A 39 -10.85 -12.07 -8.20
N LEU A 40 -10.25 -11.31 -9.11
CA LEU A 40 -10.64 -9.95 -9.45
C LEU A 40 -11.52 -9.91 -10.71
N ASN A 41 -12.47 -8.96 -10.72
CA ASN A 41 -13.18 -8.62 -11.95
C ASN A 41 -12.31 -7.75 -12.88
N GLU A 42 -12.76 -7.51 -14.11
CA GLU A 42 -12.01 -6.73 -15.11
C GLU A 42 -11.58 -5.34 -14.60
N TYR A 43 -12.50 -4.57 -14.02
CA TYR A 43 -12.22 -3.23 -13.51
C TYR A 43 -11.18 -3.21 -12.39
N GLN A 44 -11.21 -4.22 -11.53
CA GLN A 44 -10.23 -4.37 -10.45
C GLN A 44 -8.86 -4.79 -11.01
N ARG A 45 -8.81 -5.66 -12.02
CA ARG A 45 -7.56 -6.03 -12.70
C ARG A 45 -6.92 -4.82 -13.37
N ASP A 46 -7.72 -4.02 -14.06
CA ASP A 46 -7.26 -2.79 -14.71
C ASP A 46 -6.74 -1.77 -13.67
N ALA A 47 -7.44 -1.62 -12.55
CA ALA A 47 -7.00 -0.75 -11.47
C ALA A 47 -5.67 -1.20 -10.84
N VAL A 48 -5.48 -2.50 -10.63
CA VAL A 48 -4.20 -3.05 -10.13
C VAL A 48 -3.10 -2.86 -11.17
N ALA A 49 -3.35 -3.23 -12.43
CA ALA A 49 -2.38 -3.11 -13.51
C ALA A 49 -1.93 -1.66 -13.70
N GLY A 50 -2.87 -0.72 -13.73
CA GLY A 50 -2.57 0.70 -13.81
C GLY A 50 -1.77 1.22 -12.60
N ALA A 51 -2.12 0.77 -11.40
CA ALA A 51 -1.41 1.18 -10.19
C ALA A 51 0.05 0.69 -10.14
N ILE A 52 0.32 -0.54 -10.56
CA ILE A 52 1.69 -1.08 -10.54
C ILE A 52 2.54 -0.61 -11.73
N SER A 53 1.91 -0.22 -12.85
CA SER A 53 2.61 0.36 -14.01
C SER A 53 2.87 1.86 -13.88
N ALA A 54 2.20 2.55 -12.95
CA ALA A 54 2.35 3.98 -12.77
C ALA A 54 3.71 4.32 -12.12
N GLU A 55 4.41 5.30 -12.68
CA GLU A 55 5.69 5.76 -12.15
C GLU A 55 5.51 6.79 -11.03
N ASP A 56 4.49 7.65 -11.12
CA ASP A 56 4.30 8.79 -10.20
C ASP A 56 3.00 8.69 -9.36
N LEU A 57 1.84 8.84 -10.01
CA LEU A 57 0.54 8.90 -9.35
C LEU A 57 -0.53 8.14 -10.14
N TYR A 58 -1.29 7.31 -9.45
CA TYR A 58 -2.44 6.62 -10.01
C TYR A 58 -3.65 6.75 -9.08
N VAL A 59 -4.80 7.12 -9.65
CA VAL A 59 -6.03 7.36 -8.90
C VAL A 59 -7.05 6.28 -9.23
N ILE A 60 -7.48 5.54 -8.21
CA ILE A 60 -8.52 4.52 -8.32
C ILE A 60 -9.79 5.03 -7.64
N GLN A 61 -10.86 5.16 -8.42
CA GLN A 61 -12.17 5.49 -7.89
C GLN A 61 -13.01 4.22 -7.70
N GLY A 62 -13.37 3.92 -6.45
CA GLY A 62 -14.22 2.78 -6.11
C GLY A 62 -15.47 3.21 -5.33
N PRO A 63 -16.68 3.11 -5.89
CA PRO A 63 -17.94 3.27 -5.15
C PRO A 63 -18.02 2.36 -3.90
N PRO A 64 -18.95 2.62 -2.96
CA PRO A 64 -19.17 1.73 -1.80
C PRO A 64 -19.40 0.27 -2.24
N GLY A 65 -18.79 -0.69 -1.54
CA GLY A 65 -18.96 -2.13 -1.83
C GLY A 65 -18.16 -2.71 -3.01
N THR A 66 -17.40 -1.91 -3.77
CA THR A 66 -16.67 -2.36 -4.98
C THR A 66 -15.34 -3.09 -4.72
N GLY A 67 -15.07 -3.49 -3.48
CA GLY A 67 -13.86 -4.26 -3.17
C GLY A 67 -12.56 -3.47 -3.22
N LYS A 68 -12.56 -2.16 -2.92
CA LYS A 68 -11.34 -1.33 -2.82
C LYS A 68 -10.24 -1.97 -1.99
N THR A 69 -10.58 -2.55 -0.85
CA THR A 69 -9.62 -3.23 0.02
C THR A 69 -8.98 -4.44 -0.66
N THR A 70 -9.73 -5.16 -1.50
CA THR A 70 -9.20 -6.26 -2.32
C THR A 70 -8.20 -5.76 -3.37
N VAL A 71 -8.48 -4.60 -3.98
CA VAL A 71 -7.54 -3.96 -4.91
C VAL A 71 -6.26 -3.53 -4.19
N ILE A 72 -6.38 -2.88 -3.02
CA ILE A 72 -5.23 -2.51 -2.18
C ILE A 72 -4.40 -3.74 -1.81
N SER A 73 -5.05 -4.83 -1.39
CA SER A 73 -4.35 -6.06 -1.01
C SER A 73 -3.61 -6.69 -2.19
N GLU A 74 -4.20 -6.67 -3.38
CA GLU A 74 -3.55 -7.18 -4.58
C GLU A 74 -2.33 -6.33 -4.96
N ILE A 75 -2.44 -5.00 -4.95
CA ILE A 75 -1.30 -4.11 -5.23
C ILE A 75 -0.13 -4.39 -4.28
N CYS A 76 -0.41 -4.55 -2.99
CA CYS A 76 0.61 -4.88 -2.00
C CYS A 76 1.26 -6.25 -2.29
N TYR A 77 0.46 -7.25 -2.68
CA TYR A 77 0.96 -8.56 -3.06
C TYR A 77 1.89 -8.48 -4.28
N GLN A 78 1.48 -7.79 -5.34
CA GLN A 78 2.30 -7.63 -6.55
C GLN A 78 3.62 -6.91 -6.25
N ASN A 79 3.58 -5.84 -5.45
CA ASN A 79 4.79 -5.15 -5.00
C ASN A 79 5.70 -6.07 -4.17
N SER A 80 5.13 -6.85 -3.25
CA SER A 80 5.89 -7.82 -2.45
C SER A 80 6.54 -8.90 -3.32
N LYS A 81 5.84 -9.43 -4.32
CA LYS A 81 6.36 -10.40 -5.30
C LYS A 81 7.52 -9.82 -6.13
N ALA A 82 7.47 -8.51 -6.40
CA ALA A 82 8.55 -7.76 -7.05
C ALA A 82 9.71 -7.36 -6.10
N GLY A 83 9.65 -7.73 -4.81
CA GLY A 83 10.66 -7.37 -3.80
C GLY A 83 10.60 -5.90 -3.35
N LEU A 84 9.52 -5.19 -3.67
CA LEU A 84 9.29 -3.80 -3.29
C LEU A 84 8.62 -3.70 -1.91
N LYS A 85 8.65 -2.49 -1.34
CA LYS A 85 7.97 -2.17 -0.08
C LYS A 85 6.79 -1.25 -0.36
N THR A 86 5.67 -1.50 0.33
CA THR A 86 4.45 -0.69 0.20
C THR A 86 4.16 0.01 1.53
N LEU A 87 3.97 1.33 1.48
CA LEU A 87 3.45 2.11 2.61
C LEU A 87 1.94 2.31 2.42
N ILE A 88 1.15 1.85 3.39
CA ILE A 88 -0.29 2.10 3.43
C ILE A 88 -0.55 3.21 4.44
N ALA A 89 -1.21 4.27 3.99
CA ALA A 89 -1.64 5.38 4.84
C ALA A 89 -3.12 5.69 4.62
N SER A 90 -3.79 6.14 5.67
CA SER A 90 -5.16 6.62 5.61
C SER A 90 -5.40 7.67 6.68
N GLN A 91 -6.46 8.47 6.51
CA GLN A 91 -6.92 9.41 7.54
C GLN A 91 -7.48 8.68 8.77
N SER A 92 -8.01 7.46 8.59
CA SER A 92 -8.60 6.65 9.66
C SER A 92 -7.74 5.42 9.95
N ASN A 93 -7.42 5.20 11.24
CA ASN A 93 -6.73 3.98 11.68
C ASN A 93 -7.50 2.72 11.27
N LEU A 94 -8.83 2.73 11.42
CA LEU A 94 -9.71 1.62 11.04
C LEU A 94 -9.56 1.24 9.56
N ALA A 95 -9.35 2.21 8.67
CA ALA A 95 -9.17 1.93 7.24
C ALA A 95 -7.83 1.23 6.96
N VAL A 96 -6.77 1.58 7.70
CA VAL A 96 -5.48 0.89 7.62
C VAL A 96 -5.64 -0.54 8.13
N ASP A 97 -6.25 -0.70 9.30
CA ASP A 97 -6.39 -2.01 9.94
C ASP A 97 -7.26 -2.96 9.09
N ASN A 98 -8.34 -2.45 8.48
CA ASN A 98 -9.14 -3.20 7.50
C ASN A 98 -8.34 -3.65 6.27
N ALA A 99 -7.39 -2.83 5.79
CA ALA A 99 -6.52 -3.21 4.68
C ALA A 99 -5.51 -4.28 5.12
N LEU A 100 -4.93 -4.14 6.32
CA LEU A 100 -4.03 -5.13 6.89
C LEU A 100 -4.70 -6.48 7.07
N GLY A 101 -5.92 -6.51 7.60
CA GLY A 101 -6.72 -7.73 7.79
C GLY A 101 -6.84 -8.59 6.52
N ARG A 102 -6.93 -7.95 5.33
CA ARG A 102 -6.98 -8.65 4.03
C ARG A 102 -5.63 -9.15 3.55
N LEU A 103 -4.53 -8.51 3.94
CA LEU A 103 -3.17 -8.95 3.60
C LEU A 103 -2.75 -10.20 4.38
N LEU A 104 -3.44 -10.51 5.48
CA LEU A 104 -3.09 -11.62 6.38
C LEU A 104 -3.28 -13.00 5.78
N SER A 105 -4.09 -13.11 4.73
CA SER A 105 -4.23 -14.36 3.99
C SER A 105 -2.92 -14.78 3.32
N ASN A 106 -1.97 -13.85 3.16
CA ASN A 106 -0.71 -14.11 2.48
C ASN A 106 0.48 -14.15 3.45
N LYS A 107 1.06 -15.34 3.63
CA LYS A 107 2.18 -15.57 4.54
C LYS A 107 3.51 -14.97 4.05
N ASP A 108 3.62 -14.63 2.77
CA ASP A 108 4.85 -14.10 2.19
C ASP A 108 5.01 -12.59 2.46
N ILE A 109 3.93 -11.93 2.89
CA ILE A 109 3.93 -10.50 3.19
C ILE A 109 4.23 -10.28 4.67
N ARG A 110 5.34 -9.58 4.94
CA ARG A 110 5.70 -9.13 6.29
C ARG A 110 5.13 -7.74 6.55
N ILE A 111 4.20 -7.65 7.50
CA ILE A 111 3.48 -6.43 7.83
C ILE A 111 4.05 -5.81 9.10
N LEU A 112 4.27 -4.49 9.07
CA LEU A 112 4.54 -3.66 10.23
C LEU A 112 3.45 -2.57 10.34
N ARG A 113 2.79 -2.47 11.49
CA ARG A 113 1.79 -1.45 11.79
C ARG A 113 2.40 -0.39 12.71
N TYR A 114 2.77 0.73 12.11
CA TYR A 114 3.32 1.88 12.84
C TYR A 114 2.21 2.83 13.31
N GLY A 115 2.17 3.20 14.59
CA GLY A 115 1.17 4.13 15.15
C GLY A 115 1.02 4.01 16.66
N ARG A 116 0.13 4.84 17.26
CA ARG A 116 -0.18 4.75 18.70
C ARG A 116 -1.01 3.50 18.97
N THR A 117 -0.51 2.64 19.85
CA THR A 117 -1.10 1.33 20.19
C THR A 117 -2.55 1.41 20.67
N GLU A 118 -2.92 2.51 21.34
CA GLU A 118 -4.28 2.78 21.83
C GLU A 118 -5.33 2.96 20.71
N SER A 119 -4.88 3.25 19.49
CA SER A 119 -5.75 3.57 18.35
C SER A 119 -5.73 2.48 17.27
N ILE A 120 -5.21 1.30 17.60
CA ILE A 120 -5.05 0.16 16.69
C ILE A 120 -6.06 -0.93 17.07
N GLU A 121 -6.79 -1.40 16.08
CA GLU A 121 -7.76 -2.48 16.24
C GLU A 121 -7.07 -3.82 16.56
N GLU A 122 -7.80 -4.78 17.15
CA GLU A 122 -7.27 -6.11 17.54
C GLU A 122 -6.49 -6.81 16.42
N GLU A 123 -6.98 -6.69 15.19
CA GLU A 123 -6.37 -7.28 14.00
C GLU A 123 -4.96 -6.72 13.72
N GLY A 124 -4.75 -5.44 14.04
CA GLY A 124 -3.48 -4.72 13.86
C GLY A 124 -2.48 -4.95 15.00
N LYS A 125 -2.93 -5.31 16.22
CA LYS A 125 -2.09 -5.41 17.42
C LYS A 125 -0.95 -6.41 17.33
N LYS A 126 -1.05 -7.44 16.49
CA LYS A 126 0.04 -8.41 16.25
C LYS A 126 1.16 -7.87 15.35
N PHE A 127 0.92 -6.76 14.64
CA PHE A 127 1.86 -6.16 13.70
C PHE A 127 2.54 -4.90 14.22
N ILE A 128 2.23 -4.46 15.43
CA ILE A 128 2.90 -3.33 16.06
C ILE A 128 4.34 -3.68 16.42
N GLU A 129 5.20 -2.67 16.53
CA GLU A 129 6.63 -2.84 16.78
C GLU A 129 6.95 -3.76 17.96
N GLU A 130 6.14 -3.68 19.02
CA GLU A 130 6.31 -4.46 20.25
C GLU A 130 6.08 -5.96 20.04
N ASN A 131 5.17 -6.34 19.14
CA ASN A 131 4.70 -7.73 18.98
C ASN A 131 5.17 -8.39 17.67
N VAL A 132 5.55 -7.58 16.68
CA VAL A 132 5.77 -8.04 15.30
C VAL A 132 6.93 -9.03 15.18
N ALA A 133 7.98 -8.88 15.99
CA ALA A 133 9.14 -9.76 15.96
C ALA A 133 8.78 -11.20 16.38
N ASP A 134 8.02 -11.34 17.47
CA ASP A 134 7.54 -12.64 17.95
C ASP A 134 6.56 -13.26 16.96
N TYR A 135 5.68 -12.45 16.37
CA TYR A 135 4.77 -12.90 15.33
C TYR A 135 5.50 -13.48 14.12
N TRP A 136 6.48 -12.75 13.55
CA TRP A 136 7.26 -13.24 12.41
C TRP A 136 8.09 -14.46 12.74
N LYS A 137 8.65 -14.54 13.96
CA LYS A 137 9.36 -15.73 14.44
C LYS A 137 8.46 -16.96 14.45
N ALA A 138 7.26 -16.85 15.03
CA ALA A 138 6.30 -17.96 15.06
C ALA A 138 5.87 -18.39 13.66
N GLN A 139 5.61 -17.43 12.76
CA GLN A 139 5.22 -17.70 11.37
C GLN A 139 6.32 -18.40 10.57
N THR A 140 7.58 -17.99 10.75
CA THR A 140 8.73 -18.59 10.05
C THR A 140 9.02 -20.01 10.53
N LEU A 141 8.83 -20.30 11.82
CA LEU A 141 9.03 -21.64 12.38
C LEU A 141 7.95 -22.65 11.99
N GLN A 142 6.79 -22.18 11.50
CA GLN A 142 5.66 -23.00 11.07
C GLN A 142 5.57 -23.17 9.54
N ALA A 143 6.47 -22.55 8.78
CA ALA A 143 6.54 -22.62 7.31
C ALA A 143 7.59 -23.63 6.87
#